data_AF-A0A1Z1W2R5-F1
#
_entry.id   AF-A0A1Z1W2R5-F1
#
_cell.length_a   1.000
_cell.length_b   1.000
_cell.length_c   1.000
_cell.angle_alpha   90.00
_cell.angle_beta   90.00
_cell.angle_gamma   90.00
#
_symmetry.space_group_name_H-M   'P 1'
#
loop_
_entity.id
_entity.type
_entity.pdbx_description
1 polymer ?
#
loop_
_entity_poly.entity_id
_entity_poly.type
_entity_poly.pdbx_seq_one_letter_code
_entity_poly.pdbx_strand_id
1 'polypeptide(L)'
;MDAGTGLDAGTYEVLRDRLAAQSRMLAERAAALNERRVAAFGSTELTLTGTESIRTEHSCVPRDIVAIGGVLLFGYHVNPGPKPRTAVGDAFALHDRGLNRLPEDAVPGLLDDPAFEREFAALFRYYRGARLRQLRRVEDKLLAVFQTGEKAADIRVLRWALSTDGRAEFLDARGERDHVFPPSHDFTWTEATREDHVLGRHPHISIGGEVFVETVGGTLTVKTEDDTETGAGVYEEPVDEPLQSLADADVAHARVGALILLRVRPYKEDAWRHLVFNTLTKTVVRLDGIGQACRRLPEDQGIIFPGGYCLAMGASKVFDGIDTADLAFERAVRSPNGEDVLFAFHARAAGRNLLLSYNMIRKEIATPLSCHGYALFDDGTLTVLRADADEPSRVHPLQSWQSPYVSDTHAAAAPVGEGPLARVGNADLVRGISDCLSIARAVTDTTPTSAMYETLAASCVRAADSSHWLGESELGTCARPSKRSAPPPNRFSPSSRPSRPSPGRPPTRSPNPPCTSPPSSAASAARHRAPPPSGSSGSPSSGRRRAVC
;
A
#
# COMPACT_ATOMS: atom_id res chain seq x y z
N MET A 1 -35.88 25.58 -35.50
CA MET A 1 -34.48 25.07 -35.53
C MET A 1 -34.26 24.30 -34.24
N ASP A 2 -34.71 23.05 -34.19
CA ASP A 2 -34.64 22.21 -32.97
C ASP A 2 -34.40 20.73 -33.33
N ALA A 3 -33.75 20.48 -34.48
CA ALA A 3 -33.51 19.15 -35.02
C ALA A 3 -32.09 18.63 -34.76
N GLY A 4 -31.16 19.47 -34.26
CA GLY A 4 -29.76 19.10 -34.03
C GLY A 4 -29.51 18.36 -32.72
N THR A 5 -30.25 18.70 -31.66
CA THR A 5 -30.09 18.12 -30.31
C THR A 5 -30.59 16.67 -30.22
N GLY A 6 -31.62 16.29 -30.98
CA GLY A 6 -32.14 14.92 -31.01
C GLY A 6 -31.30 13.91 -31.79
N LEU A 7 -30.58 14.36 -32.83
CA LEU A 7 -29.67 13.52 -33.62
C LEU A 7 -28.37 13.19 -32.85
N ASP A 8 -27.86 14.16 -32.09
CA ASP A 8 -26.68 13.96 -31.23
C ASP A 8 -27.00 13.10 -30.00
N ALA A 9 -28.18 13.27 -29.39
CA ALA A 9 -28.63 12.42 -28.29
C ALA A 9 -28.74 10.94 -28.71
N GLY A 10 -29.34 10.65 -29.88
CA GLY A 10 -29.45 9.29 -30.40
C GLY A 10 -28.09 8.67 -30.77
N THR A 11 -27.14 9.47 -31.26
CA THR A 11 -25.78 8.99 -31.56
C THR A 11 -25.01 8.66 -30.29
N TYR A 12 -25.12 9.52 -29.26
CA TYR A 12 -24.50 9.29 -27.96
C TYR A 12 -25.05 8.03 -27.28
N GLU A 13 -26.36 7.83 -27.27
CA GLU A 13 -26.99 6.64 -26.70
C GLU A 13 -26.50 5.35 -27.37
N VAL A 14 -26.41 5.34 -28.71
CA VAL A 14 -25.88 4.19 -29.46
C VAL A 14 -24.40 3.91 -29.10
N LEU A 15 -23.58 4.95 -28.96
CA LEU A 15 -22.17 4.79 -28.55
C LEU A 15 -22.05 4.28 -27.12
N ARG A 16 -22.86 4.80 -26.19
CA ARG A 16 -22.92 4.35 -24.80
C ARG A 16 -23.34 2.90 -24.70
N ASP A 17 -24.39 2.49 -25.42
CA ASP A 17 -24.89 1.12 -25.41
C ASP A 17 -23.87 0.16 -26.01
N ARG A 18 -23.16 0.59 -27.07
CA ARG A 18 -22.05 -0.17 -27.65
C ARG A 18 -20.89 -0.32 -26.67
N LEU A 19 -20.51 0.75 -25.97
CA LEU A 19 -19.45 0.71 -24.97
C LEU A 19 -19.83 -0.21 -23.80
N ALA A 20 -21.06 -0.12 -23.31
CA ALA A 20 -21.58 -1.00 -22.27
C ALA A 20 -21.57 -2.47 -22.72
N ALA A 21 -21.92 -2.75 -23.99
CA ALA A 21 -21.83 -4.10 -24.55
C ALA A 21 -20.37 -4.59 -24.64
N GLN A 22 -19.43 -3.75 -25.07
CA GLN A 22 -18.00 -4.12 -25.08
C GLN A 22 -17.44 -4.34 -23.67
N SER A 23 -17.86 -3.53 -22.69
CA SER A 23 -17.48 -3.70 -21.28
C SER A 23 -17.95 -5.04 -20.72
N ARG A 24 -19.22 -5.42 -20.96
CA ARG A 24 -19.74 -6.74 -20.54
C ARG A 24 -18.94 -7.89 -21.16
N MET A 25 -18.66 -7.81 -22.46
CA MET A 25 -17.85 -8.81 -23.14
C MET A 25 -16.42 -8.90 -22.60
N LEU A 26 -15.81 -7.76 -22.23
CA LEU A 26 -14.49 -7.72 -21.61
C LEU A 26 -14.53 -8.38 -20.22
N ALA A 27 -15.53 -8.06 -19.40
CA ALA A 27 -15.71 -8.66 -18.08
C ALA A 27 -15.88 -10.18 -18.16
N GLU A 28 -16.74 -10.67 -19.06
CA GLU A 28 -16.96 -12.11 -19.28
C GLU A 28 -15.67 -12.84 -19.67
N ARG A 29 -14.89 -12.26 -20.58
CA ARG A 29 -13.60 -12.85 -21.02
C ARG A 29 -12.55 -12.83 -19.92
N ALA A 30 -12.44 -11.72 -19.19
CA ALA A 30 -11.51 -11.60 -18.09
C ALA A 30 -11.87 -12.57 -16.94
N ALA A 31 -13.17 -12.76 -16.66
CA ALA A 31 -13.65 -13.75 -15.70
C ALA A 31 -13.32 -15.18 -16.14
N ALA A 32 -13.59 -15.54 -17.40
CA ALA A 32 -13.24 -16.87 -17.93
C ALA A 32 -11.72 -17.13 -17.93
N LEU A 33 -10.91 -16.10 -18.22
CA LEU A 33 -9.46 -16.18 -18.10
C LEU A 33 -9.04 -16.39 -16.64
N ASN A 34 -9.68 -15.68 -15.70
CA ASN A 34 -9.43 -15.86 -14.28
C ASN A 34 -9.78 -17.27 -13.80
N GLU A 35 -10.89 -17.85 -14.25
CA GLU A 35 -11.25 -19.25 -13.93
C GLU A 35 -10.18 -20.24 -14.41
N ARG A 36 -9.69 -20.08 -15.65
CA ARG A 36 -8.61 -20.92 -16.17
C ARG A 36 -7.30 -20.73 -15.41
N ARG A 37 -6.99 -19.49 -15.02
CA ARG A 37 -5.83 -19.15 -14.19
C ARG A 37 -5.93 -19.83 -12.82
N VAL A 38 -7.06 -19.72 -12.13
CA VAL A 38 -7.29 -20.40 -10.85
C VAL A 38 -7.18 -21.92 -11.01
N ALA A 39 -7.68 -22.50 -12.10
CA ALA A 39 -7.52 -23.93 -12.36
C ALA A 39 -6.06 -24.35 -12.60
N ALA A 40 -5.22 -23.47 -13.17
CA ALA A 40 -3.83 -23.76 -13.49
C ALA A 40 -2.87 -23.52 -12.31
N PHE A 41 -3.07 -22.44 -11.55
CA PHE A 41 -2.17 -21.99 -10.48
C PHE A 41 -2.72 -22.21 -9.07
N GLY A 42 -4.00 -22.56 -8.95
CA GLY A 42 -4.73 -22.50 -7.70
C GLY A 42 -5.08 -21.06 -7.30
N SER A 43 -5.84 -20.95 -6.22
CA SER A 43 -6.04 -19.71 -5.47
C SER A 43 -6.08 -20.09 -4.00
N THR A 44 -5.39 -19.33 -3.16
CA THR A 44 -5.36 -19.55 -1.71
C THR A 44 -5.95 -18.34 -1.04
N GLU A 45 -7.16 -18.50 -0.51
CA GLU A 45 -7.79 -17.44 0.26
C GLU A 45 -7.32 -17.47 1.71
N LEU A 46 -7.33 -16.30 2.34
CA LEU A 46 -7.08 -16.17 3.77
C LEU A 46 -8.24 -16.81 4.55
N THR A 47 -8.02 -18.00 5.08
CA THR A 47 -9.06 -18.82 5.72
C THR A 47 -8.62 -19.30 7.10
N LEU A 48 -9.51 -19.19 8.09
CA LEU A 48 -9.26 -19.67 9.45
C LEU A 48 -9.30 -21.20 9.45
N THR A 49 -8.17 -21.84 9.73
CA THR A 49 -8.05 -23.30 9.78
C THR A 49 -8.24 -23.87 11.17
N GLY A 50 -7.91 -23.08 12.22
CA GLY A 50 -8.03 -23.54 13.59
C GLY A 50 -7.89 -22.45 14.63
N THR A 51 -8.35 -22.73 15.84
CA THR A 51 -8.08 -21.93 17.03
C THR A 51 -7.54 -22.85 18.10
N GLU A 52 -6.36 -22.52 18.61
CA GLU A 52 -5.66 -23.29 19.63
C GLU A 52 -5.19 -22.34 20.74
N SER A 53 -4.48 -22.84 21.74
CA SER A 53 -3.99 -21.98 22.83
C SER A 53 -2.67 -22.46 23.38
N ILE A 54 -1.75 -21.51 23.56
CA ILE A 54 -0.54 -21.73 24.33
C ILE A 54 -0.93 -21.70 25.82
N ARG A 55 -0.47 -22.70 26.56
CA ARG A 55 -0.61 -22.77 28.01
C ARG A 55 0.73 -22.52 28.67
N THR A 56 0.78 -21.55 29.57
CA THR A 56 1.97 -21.19 30.34
C THR A 56 1.83 -21.66 31.79
N GLU A 57 2.96 -21.98 32.42
CA GLU A 57 2.99 -22.43 33.82
C GLU A 57 2.52 -21.32 34.78
N HIS A 58 2.95 -20.09 34.50
CA HIS A 58 2.65 -18.90 35.28
C HIS A 58 1.83 -17.91 34.47
N SER A 59 1.00 -17.11 35.15
CA SER A 59 0.26 -16.05 34.49
C SER A 59 1.23 -15.03 33.89
N CYS A 60 1.09 -14.79 32.58
CA CYS A 60 1.90 -13.85 31.84
C CYS A 60 1.06 -12.99 30.92
N VAL A 61 1.63 -11.86 30.49
CA VAL A 61 1.05 -11.01 29.45
C VAL A 61 1.75 -11.32 28.14
N PRO A 62 1.05 -11.84 27.12
CA PRO A 62 1.66 -12.13 25.84
C PRO A 62 2.04 -10.81 25.15
N ARG A 63 3.16 -10.79 24.42
CA ARG A 63 3.62 -9.59 23.72
C ARG A 63 3.73 -9.76 22.24
N ASP A 64 4.32 -10.87 21.80
CA ASP A 64 4.49 -11.09 20.37
C ASP A 64 4.76 -12.57 20.06
N ILE A 65 4.62 -12.92 18.79
CA ILE A 65 4.99 -14.24 18.26
C ILE A 65 5.73 -14.07 16.94
N VAL A 66 6.69 -14.94 16.66
CA VAL A 66 7.40 -14.96 15.37
C VAL A 66 7.75 -16.40 14.97
N ALA A 67 7.70 -16.68 13.66
CA ALA A 67 8.11 -17.97 13.11
C ALA A 67 9.60 -17.96 12.74
N ILE A 68 10.30 -19.03 13.13
CA ILE A 68 11.70 -19.29 12.81
C ILE A 68 11.77 -20.73 12.26
N GLY A 69 11.82 -20.84 10.93
CA GLY A 69 11.63 -22.13 10.27
C GLY A 69 10.28 -22.75 10.66
N GLY A 70 10.30 -23.97 11.21
CA GLY A 70 9.10 -24.67 11.69
C GLY A 70 8.74 -24.40 13.15
N VAL A 71 9.44 -23.51 13.85
CA VAL A 71 9.28 -23.24 15.29
C VAL A 71 8.63 -21.87 15.52
N LEU A 72 7.72 -21.81 16.47
CA LEU A 72 7.10 -20.58 16.95
C LEU A 72 7.82 -20.07 18.19
N LEU A 73 8.43 -18.88 18.10
CA LEU A 73 8.94 -18.15 19.27
C LEU A 73 7.81 -17.28 19.83
N PHE A 74 7.43 -17.56 21.07
CA PHE A 74 6.44 -16.82 21.84
C PHE A 74 7.13 -15.94 22.89
N GLY A 75 6.91 -14.63 22.79
CA GLY A 75 7.44 -13.62 23.70
C GLY A 75 6.36 -13.12 24.66
N TYR A 76 6.67 -13.09 25.96
CA TYR A 76 5.73 -12.68 27.00
C TYR A 76 6.44 -12.04 28.19
N HIS A 77 5.65 -11.50 29.12
CA HIS A 77 6.10 -11.07 30.45
C HIS A 77 5.42 -11.86 31.53
N VAL A 78 6.20 -12.52 32.37
CA VAL A 78 5.73 -12.99 33.66
C VAL A 78 5.80 -11.82 34.64
N ASN A 79 4.74 -11.55 35.39
CA ASN A 79 4.83 -10.60 36.49
C ASN A 79 5.88 -11.12 37.48
N PRO A 80 6.90 -10.31 37.84
CA PRO A 80 7.95 -10.77 38.72
C PRO A 80 7.34 -11.12 40.07
N GLY A 81 7.18 -12.42 40.33
CA GLY A 81 7.04 -12.93 41.68
C GLY A 81 8.32 -12.65 42.48
N PRO A 82 8.47 -13.18 43.70
CA PRO A 82 9.65 -12.96 44.53
C PRO A 82 10.96 -13.57 43.98
N LYS A 83 11.02 -13.98 42.71
CA LYS A 83 12.24 -14.53 42.09
C LYS A 83 13.33 -13.44 42.02
N PRO A 84 14.57 -13.75 42.47
CA PRO A 84 15.66 -12.78 42.48
C PRO A 84 16.24 -12.46 41.08
N ARG A 85 15.94 -13.26 40.05
CA ARG A 85 16.47 -13.09 38.69
C ARG A 85 15.51 -13.64 37.64
N THR A 86 15.31 -12.88 36.55
CA THR A 86 14.57 -13.29 35.36
C THR A 86 15.43 -14.26 34.53
N ALA A 87 14.89 -15.46 34.26
CA ALA A 87 15.48 -16.44 33.34
C ALA A 87 14.99 -16.22 31.90
N VAL A 88 15.66 -16.82 30.92
CA VAL A 88 15.25 -16.75 29.49
C VAL A 88 13.83 -17.27 29.31
N GLY A 89 13.51 -18.43 29.91
CA GLY A 89 12.16 -19.00 29.93
C GLY A 89 11.09 -18.16 30.63
N ASP A 90 11.44 -17.07 31.33
CA ASP A 90 10.45 -16.11 31.88
C ASP A 90 10.04 -15.04 30.83
N ALA A 91 10.74 -14.94 29.69
CA ALA A 91 10.46 -13.99 28.61
C ALA A 91 10.19 -14.65 27.26
N PHE A 92 10.75 -15.84 27.02
CA PHE A 92 10.69 -16.54 25.73
C PHE A 92 10.26 -18.00 25.87
N ALA A 93 9.56 -18.48 24.84
CA ALA A 93 9.17 -19.87 24.71
C ALA A 93 9.17 -20.33 23.27
N LEU A 94 9.72 -21.53 23.04
CA LEU A 94 9.65 -22.19 21.74
C LEU A 94 8.50 -23.20 21.75
N HIS A 95 7.74 -23.21 20.66
CA HIS A 95 6.68 -24.18 20.43
C HIS A 95 6.77 -24.77 19.03
N ASP A 96 6.35 -26.02 18.87
CA ASP A 96 6.17 -26.61 17.55
C ASP A 96 4.87 -26.11 16.87
N ARG A 97 4.57 -26.64 15.68
CA ARG A 97 3.38 -26.25 14.92
C ARG A 97 2.06 -26.70 15.56
N GLY A 98 2.10 -27.70 16.44
CA GLY A 98 0.97 -28.13 17.26
C GLY A 98 0.92 -27.44 18.61
N LEU A 99 1.68 -26.34 18.78
CA LEU A 99 1.79 -25.54 19.99
C LEU A 99 2.28 -26.32 21.22
N ASN A 100 3.01 -27.42 21.02
CA ASN A 100 3.67 -28.13 22.12
C ASN A 100 4.96 -27.39 22.50
N ARG A 101 5.22 -27.26 23.80
CA ARG A 101 6.43 -26.61 24.32
C ARG A 101 7.66 -27.40 23.89
N LEU A 102 8.63 -26.68 23.33
CA LEU A 102 9.95 -27.18 22.95
C LEU A 102 11.01 -26.75 23.97
N PRO A 103 12.13 -27.50 24.07
CA PRO A 103 13.28 -27.09 24.86
C PRO A 103 13.95 -25.84 24.26
N GLU A 104 14.76 -25.12 25.06
CA GLU A 104 15.37 -23.85 24.66
C GLU A 104 16.43 -24.01 23.54
N ASP A 105 16.99 -25.21 23.39
CA ASP A 105 17.96 -25.59 22.35
C ASP A 105 17.31 -26.09 21.04
N ALA A 106 15.96 -26.07 20.95
CA ALA A 106 15.24 -26.55 19.76
C ALA A 106 15.55 -25.76 18.49
N VAL A 107 15.98 -24.49 18.65
CA VAL A 107 16.56 -23.68 17.58
C VAL A 107 17.99 -23.36 17.98
N PRO A 108 19.00 -24.10 17.47
CA PRO A 108 20.38 -23.92 17.88
C PRO A 108 20.87 -22.49 17.67
N GLY A 109 21.49 -21.92 18.70
CA GLY A 109 22.05 -20.58 18.75
C GLY A 109 21.02 -19.45 18.97
N LEU A 110 19.74 -19.79 19.19
CA LEU A 110 18.70 -18.79 19.48
C LEU A 110 18.65 -18.44 20.97
N LEU A 111 18.26 -19.40 21.81
CA LEU A 111 18.09 -19.20 23.26
C LEU A 111 19.19 -19.84 24.08
N ASP A 112 19.95 -20.79 23.51
CA ASP A 112 21.04 -21.55 24.12
C ASP A 112 22.43 -20.95 23.87
N ASP A 113 22.52 -19.84 23.13
CA ASP A 113 23.80 -19.16 22.88
C ASP A 113 24.34 -18.50 24.17
N PRO A 114 25.56 -18.85 24.63
CA PRO A 114 26.11 -18.30 25.87
C PRO A 114 26.34 -16.77 25.85
N ALA A 115 26.60 -16.19 24.67
CA ALA A 115 26.72 -14.75 24.52
C ALA A 115 25.35 -14.07 24.66
N PHE A 116 24.29 -14.66 24.10
CA PHE A 116 22.91 -14.21 24.33
C PHE A 116 22.54 -14.27 25.81
N GLU A 117 22.76 -15.39 26.48
CA GLU A 117 22.42 -15.55 27.90
C GLU A 117 23.09 -14.49 28.78
N ARG A 118 24.36 -14.17 28.48
CA ARG A 118 25.12 -13.12 29.18
C ARG A 118 24.52 -11.74 28.95
N GLU A 119 24.17 -11.39 27.72
CA GLU A 119 23.54 -10.10 27.40
C GLU A 119 22.14 -9.98 27.99
N PHE A 120 21.32 -11.04 27.91
CA PHE A 120 19.99 -11.09 28.52
C PHE A 120 20.08 -10.94 30.05
N ALA A 121 21.00 -11.64 30.69
CA ALA A 121 21.27 -11.47 32.11
C ALA A 121 21.70 -10.04 32.48
N ALA A 122 22.56 -9.43 31.67
CA ALA A 122 23.00 -8.05 31.88
C ALA A 122 21.83 -7.06 31.74
N LEU A 123 20.95 -7.26 30.75
CA LEU A 123 19.76 -6.44 30.53
C LEU A 123 18.90 -6.36 31.80
N PHE A 124 18.48 -7.50 32.34
CA PHE A 124 17.62 -7.52 33.55
C PHE A 124 18.37 -7.15 34.84
N ARG A 125 19.71 -7.30 34.88
CA ARG A 125 20.52 -6.84 36.02
C ARG A 125 20.59 -5.32 36.09
N TYR A 126 20.76 -4.65 34.96
CA TYR A 126 20.94 -3.19 34.91
C TYR A 126 19.62 -2.43 34.75
N TYR A 127 18.63 -3.03 34.11
CA TYR A 127 17.35 -2.39 33.82
C TYR A 127 16.22 -3.19 34.47
N ARG A 128 15.88 -2.86 35.72
CA ARG A 128 14.84 -3.58 36.48
C ARG A 128 13.45 -3.52 35.86
N GLY A 129 13.17 -2.48 35.06
CA GLY A 129 11.92 -2.31 34.31
C GLY A 129 11.98 -2.86 32.89
N ALA A 130 13.00 -3.65 32.54
CA ALA A 130 13.14 -4.19 31.20
C ALA A 130 11.92 -5.05 30.81
N ARG A 131 11.30 -4.71 29.68
CA ARG A 131 10.17 -5.46 29.13
C ARG A 131 10.26 -5.57 27.62
N LEU A 132 10.19 -6.79 27.11
CA LEU A 132 9.94 -7.11 25.71
C LEU A 132 8.71 -6.36 25.19
N ARG A 133 8.88 -5.68 24.08
CA ARG A 133 7.84 -4.93 23.39
C ARG A 133 7.43 -5.57 22.09
N GLN A 134 8.39 -6.14 21.36
CA GLN A 134 8.14 -6.68 20.03
C GLN A 134 9.18 -7.75 19.69
N LEU A 135 8.73 -8.76 18.95
CA LEU A 135 9.57 -9.68 18.20
C LEU A 135 9.41 -9.37 16.73
N ARG A 136 10.49 -8.99 16.04
CA ARG A 136 10.41 -8.53 14.66
C ARG A 136 11.39 -9.27 13.79
N ARG A 137 10.91 -9.79 12.65
CA ARG A 137 11.77 -10.30 11.59
C ARG A 137 12.02 -9.20 10.55
N VAL A 138 13.29 -8.88 10.32
CA VAL A 138 13.73 -7.90 9.33
C VAL A 138 14.73 -8.60 8.43
N GLU A 139 14.34 -8.88 7.18
CA GLU A 139 15.16 -9.64 6.23
C GLU A 139 15.56 -11.02 6.81
N ASP A 140 16.86 -11.27 6.92
CA ASP A 140 17.49 -12.45 7.49
C ASP A 140 17.76 -12.31 9.00
N LYS A 141 17.24 -11.27 9.67
CA LYS A 141 17.46 -11.03 11.10
C LYS A 141 16.20 -11.21 11.92
N LEU A 142 16.39 -11.72 13.13
CA LEU A 142 15.42 -11.63 14.21
C LEU A 142 15.84 -10.54 15.19
N LEU A 143 14.90 -9.69 15.59
CA LEU A 143 15.08 -8.65 16.58
C LEU A 143 14.14 -8.89 17.76
N ALA A 144 14.67 -8.89 18.99
CA ALA A 144 13.89 -8.82 20.21
C ALA A 144 14.08 -7.44 20.85
N VAL A 145 13.00 -6.65 20.85
CA VAL A 145 13.02 -5.25 21.26
C VAL A 145 12.56 -5.14 22.71
N PHE A 146 13.46 -4.76 23.61
CA PHE A 146 13.16 -4.52 25.01
C PHE A 146 13.10 -3.03 25.29
N GLN A 147 12.03 -2.57 25.93
CA GLN A 147 12.02 -1.25 26.56
C GLN A 147 12.74 -1.33 27.90
N THR A 148 13.64 -0.38 28.15
CA THR A 148 14.51 -0.32 29.34
C THR A 148 14.24 0.87 30.25
N GLY A 149 13.53 1.89 29.75
CA GLY A 149 13.15 3.10 30.47
C GLY A 149 11.70 3.51 30.25
N GLU A 150 11.35 4.71 30.69
CA GLU A 150 9.98 5.25 30.56
C GLU A 150 9.68 5.71 29.13
N LYS A 151 10.69 6.25 28.42
CA LYS A 151 10.48 6.75 27.06
C LYS A 151 10.39 5.59 26.08
N ALA A 152 9.60 5.77 25.02
CA ALA A 152 9.49 4.78 23.94
C ALA A 152 10.80 4.56 23.18
N ALA A 153 11.73 5.53 23.22
CA ALA A 153 13.04 5.43 22.59
C ALA A 153 14.10 4.74 23.47
N ASP A 154 13.81 4.52 24.77
CA ASP A 154 14.74 3.87 25.70
C ASP A 154 14.69 2.36 25.49
N ILE A 155 15.24 1.89 24.38
CA ILE A 155 15.19 0.49 23.96
C ILE A 155 16.57 -0.17 23.96
N ARG A 156 16.57 -1.49 24.14
CA ARG A 156 17.68 -2.40 23.84
C ARG A 156 17.19 -3.47 22.90
N VAL A 157 17.94 -3.70 21.83
CA VAL A 157 17.54 -4.63 20.77
C VAL A 157 18.57 -5.74 20.68
N LEU A 158 18.15 -6.94 21.09
CA LEU A 158 18.90 -8.18 20.86
C LEU A 158 18.66 -8.62 19.42
N ARG A 159 19.71 -9.03 18.72
CA ARG A 159 19.61 -9.42 17.31
C ARG A 159 20.32 -10.74 17.01
N TRP A 160 19.69 -11.52 16.14
CA TRP A 160 20.21 -12.77 15.61
C TRP A 160 20.19 -12.72 14.09
N ALA A 161 21.19 -13.33 13.44
CA ALA A 161 21.10 -13.72 12.04
C ALA A 161 20.39 -15.08 11.96
N LEU A 162 19.44 -15.21 11.03
CA LEU A 162 18.68 -16.41 10.76
C LEU A 162 19.24 -17.07 9.50
N SER A 163 19.59 -18.35 9.64
CA SER A 163 20.07 -19.15 8.52
C SER A 163 18.92 -19.91 7.86
N THR A 164 19.07 -20.24 6.57
CA THR A 164 18.07 -21.02 5.81
C THR A 164 17.92 -22.45 6.29
N ASP A 165 18.89 -22.96 7.05
CA ASP A 165 18.86 -24.28 7.68
C ASP A 165 18.08 -24.30 9.02
N GLY A 166 17.48 -23.17 9.40
CA GLY A 166 16.69 -23.04 10.63
C GLY A 166 17.53 -22.79 11.89
N ARG A 167 18.81 -22.46 11.76
CA ARG A 167 19.66 -22.02 12.88
C ARG A 167 19.60 -20.52 13.08
N ALA A 168 19.90 -20.08 14.31
CA ALA A 168 20.10 -18.68 14.64
C ALA A 168 21.53 -18.46 15.12
N GLU A 169 22.12 -17.31 14.79
CA GLU A 169 23.41 -16.88 15.31
C GLU A 169 23.20 -15.56 16.05
N PHE A 170 23.45 -15.55 17.37
CA PHE A 170 23.36 -14.32 18.14
C PHE A 170 24.49 -13.35 17.76
N LEU A 171 24.13 -12.13 17.34
CA LEU A 171 25.12 -11.15 16.91
C LEU A 171 25.53 -10.24 18.07
N ASP A 172 24.56 -9.51 18.66
CA ASP A 172 24.77 -8.62 19.80
C ASP A 172 23.44 -8.05 20.36
N ALA A 173 23.57 -7.13 21.33
CA ALA A 173 22.50 -6.35 21.95
C ALA A 173 22.45 -4.88 21.44
N ARG A 174 22.82 -4.63 20.17
CA ARG A 174 22.95 -3.28 19.56
C ARG A 174 22.15 -3.12 18.27
N GLY A 175 21.00 -3.80 18.18
CA GLY A 175 20.13 -3.80 17.00
C GLY A 175 19.25 -2.54 16.84
N GLU A 176 19.45 -1.46 17.59
CA GLU A 176 18.57 -0.28 17.54
C GLU A 176 18.53 0.36 16.15
N ARG A 177 19.62 0.23 15.38
CA ARG A 177 19.71 0.71 13.98
C ARG A 177 18.99 -0.19 12.99
N ASP A 178 18.80 -1.47 13.33
CA ASP A 178 18.04 -2.43 12.53
C ASP A 178 16.53 -2.30 12.86
N HIS A 179 16.16 -1.80 14.05
CA HIS A 179 14.78 -1.53 14.46
C HIS A 179 14.25 -0.17 13.94
N VAL A 180 14.22 -0.02 12.62
CA VAL A 180 13.67 1.16 11.95
C VAL A 180 12.38 0.80 11.24
N PHE A 181 11.34 1.62 11.41
CA PHE A 181 10.08 1.48 10.69
C PHE A 181 10.18 2.19 9.35
N PRO A 182 9.56 1.67 8.28
CA PRO A 182 9.46 2.40 7.03
C PRO A 182 8.69 3.72 7.23
N PRO A 183 8.80 4.67 6.29
CA PRO A 183 7.96 5.86 6.29
C PRO A 183 6.48 5.51 6.32
N SER A 184 5.71 6.20 7.17
CA SER A 184 4.25 6.04 7.29
C SER A 184 3.52 6.28 5.97
N HIS A 185 4.07 7.14 5.12
CA HIS A 185 3.53 7.50 3.80
C HIS A 185 4.56 7.19 2.71
N ASP A 186 4.11 6.65 1.58
CA ASP A 186 4.93 6.47 0.35
C ASP A 186 4.74 7.58 -0.67
N PHE A 187 4.16 8.69 -0.25
CA PHE A 187 4.02 9.91 -1.01
C PHE A 187 4.42 11.11 -0.15
N THR A 188 4.74 12.21 -0.82
CA THR A 188 5.15 13.45 -0.16
C THR A 188 3.99 14.44 -0.16
N TRP A 189 3.75 15.05 1.00
CA TRP A 189 2.81 16.16 1.13
C TRP A 189 3.44 17.44 0.58
N THR A 190 2.69 18.15 -0.25
CA THR A 190 3.05 19.46 -0.79
C THR A 190 2.20 20.51 -0.08
N GLU A 191 2.84 21.41 0.65
CA GLU A 191 2.14 22.51 1.34
C GLU A 191 1.61 23.51 0.31
N ALA A 192 0.38 23.96 0.51
CA ALA A 192 -0.19 25.06 -0.26
C ALA A 192 0.46 26.38 0.18
N THR A 193 0.68 27.26 -0.77
CA THR A 193 1.38 28.52 -0.60
C THR A 193 0.45 29.70 -0.90
N ARG A 194 0.94 30.91 -0.61
CA ARG A 194 0.22 32.15 -0.92
C ARG A 194 -0.12 32.30 -2.42
N GLU A 195 0.69 31.70 -3.31
CA GLU A 195 0.49 31.73 -4.76
C GLU A 195 -0.73 30.91 -5.18
N ASP A 196 -1.10 29.91 -4.39
CA ASP A 196 -2.27 29.06 -4.63
C ASP A 196 -3.59 29.73 -4.21
N HIS A 197 -3.53 30.89 -3.54
CA HIS A 197 -4.72 31.59 -3.05
C HIS A 197 -5.40 32.35 -4.19
N VAL A 198 -6.67 32.03 -4.45
CA VAL A 198 -7.54 32.75 -5.36
C VAL A 198 -8.46 33.66 -4.54
N LEU A 199 -8.38 34.96 -4.79
CA LEU A 199 -9.14 35.97 -4.06
C LEU A 199 -10.51 36.21 -4.72
N GLY A 200 -11.49 36.57 -3.90
CA GLY A 200 -12.84 36.95 -4.34
C GLY A 200 -13.80 37.04 -3.16
N ARG A 201 -15.10 36.89 -3.41
CA ARG A 201 -16.12 36.94 -2.34
C ARG A 201 -16.06 35.70 -1.44
N HIS A 202 -15.80 34.55 -2.06
CA HIS A 202 -15.56 33.25 -1.45
C HIS A 202 -14.14 32.80 -1.83
N PRO A 203 -13.10 33.40 -1.23
CA PRO A 203 -11.72 33.09 -1.59
C PRO A 203 -11.41 31.64 -1.25
N HIS A 204 -10.57 30.98 -2.05
CA HIS A 204 -10.19 29.59 -1.84
C HIS A 204 -8.72 29.34 -2.20
N ILE A 205 -8.19 28.18 -1.81
CA ILE A 205 -6.86 27.69 -2.16
C ILE A 205 -7.00 26.71 -3.33
N SER A 206 -6.36 27.01 -4.46
CA SER A 206 -6.33 26.14 -5.64
C SER A 206 -5.29 25.04 -5.47
N ILE A 207 -5.73 23.78 -5.58
CA ILE A 207 -4.84 22.63 -5.53
C ILE A 207 -4.69 22.09 -6.96
N GLY A 208 -3.60 22.51 -7.62
CA GLY A 208 -3.28 22.11 -8.99
C GLY A 208 -4.34 22.50 -10.04
N GLY A 209 -5.22 23.46 -9.74
CA GLY A 209 -6.33 23.86 -10.62
C GLY A 209 -7.45 22.84 -10.76
N GLU A 210 -7.47 21.76 -9.96
CA GLU A 210 -8.45 20.68 -10.07
C GLU A 210 -9.46 20.62 -8.91
N VAL A 211 -9.04 21.05 -7.72
CA VAL A 211 -9.86 21.09 -6.51
C VAL A 211 -9.51 22.34 -5.71
N PHE A 212 -10.52 22.94 -5.09
CA PHE A 212 -10.39 24.22 -4.42
C PHE A 212 -10.87 24.10 -2.98
N VAL A 213 -10.06 24.57 -2.03
CA VAL A 213 -10.32 24.41 -0.59
C VAL A 213 -10.58 25.78 0.03
N GLU A 214 -11.73 25.93 0.67
CA GLU A 214 -12.16 27.12 1.38
C GLU A 214 -12.27 26.80 2.87
N THR A 215 -11.73 27.66 3.74
CA THR A 215 -11.85 27.55 5.21
C THR A 215 -12.54 28.77 5.82
N VAL A 216 -13.12 29.65 5.01
CA VAL A 216 -13.76 30.88 5.49
C VAL A 216 -15.26 30.67 5.71
N GLY A 217 -15.92 31.62 6.38
CA GLY A 217 -17.38 31.59 6.53
C GLY A 217 -17.91 30.55 7.52
N GLY A 218 -17.06 30.02 8.41
CA GLY A 218 -17.49 29.04 9.41
C GLY A 218 -17.38 27.58 8.98
N THR A 219 -16.91 27.29 7.77
CA THR A 219 -16.83 25.93 7.25
C THR A 219 -15.53 25.66 6.51
N LEU A 220 -15.15 24.38 6.48
CA LEU A 220 -14.21 23.82 5.53
C LEU A 220 -15.04 23.29 4.37
N THR A 221 -14.94 23.96 3.22
CA THR A 221 -15.65 23.63 1.99
C THR A 221 -14.66 23.19 0.92
N VAL A 222 -14.99 22.13 0.18
CA VAL A 222 -14.22 21.68 -0.99
C VAL A 222 -15.05 21.84 -2.26
N LYS A 223 -14.49 22.52 -3.27
CA LYS A 223 -15.14 22.80 -4.56
C LYS A 223 -14.40 22.14 -5.70
N THR A 224 -15.10 21.96 -6.82
CA THR A 224 -14.57 21.37 -8.06
C THR A 224 -14.42 22.35 -9.20
N GLU A 225 -14.90 23.58 -9.00
CA GLU A 225 -14.83 24.67 -9.96
C GLU A 225 -14.14 25.87 -9.32
N ASP A 226 -13.39 26.61 -10.14
CA ASP A 226 -12.77 27.87 -9.75
C ASP A 226 -13.83 28.97 -9.72
N ASP A 227 -14.67 28.93 -8.68
CA ASP A 227 -15.70 29.94 -8.43
C ASP A 227 -15.46 30.62 -7.08
N THR A 228 -15.26 31.94 -7.16
CA THR A 228 -15.12 32.82 -5.99
C THR A 228 -16.35 33.67 -5.74
N GLU A 229 -17.42 33.54 -6.54
CA GLU A 229 -18.69 34.24 -6.36
C GLU A 229 -19.67 33.45 -5.50
N THR A 230 -19.58 32.12 -5.50
CA THR A 230 -20.43 31.24 -4.66
C THR A 230 -19.61 30.40 -3.68
N GLY A 231 -20.19 30.12 -2.52
CA GLY A 231 -19.59 29.26 -1.48
C GLY A 231 -19.98 27.79 -1.57
N ALA A 232 -20.75 27.37 -2.59
CA ALA A 232 -21.24 26.00 -2.69
C ALA A 232 -20.10 25.04 -3.06
N GLY A 233 -20.01 23.91 -2.36
CA GLY A 233 -19.01 22.88 -2.60
C GLY A 233 -19.62 21.48 -2.69
N VAL A 234 -18.77 20.51 -3.04
CA VAL A 234 -19.12 19.08 -3.04
C VAL A 234 -18.96 18.44 -1.66
N TYR A 235 -18.37 19.17 -0.71
CA TYR A 235 -18.19 18.77 0.68
C TYR A 235 -18.11 20.01 1.56
N GLU A 236 -18.69 19.92 2.75
CA GLU A 236 -18.74 20.99 3.74
C GLU A 236 -18.77 20.39 5.14
N GLU A 237 -17.98 20.95 6.06
CA GLU A 237 -18.06 20.66 7.49
C GLU A 237 -17.69 21.91 8.31
N PRO A 238 -18.22 22.09 9.53
CA PRO A 238 -17.96 23.29 10.33
C PRO A 238 -16.51 23.39 10.79
N VAL A 239 -16.03 24.60 11.05
CA VAL A 239 -14.73 24.90 11.68
C VAL A 239 -14.92 25.64 13.00
N ASP A 240 -13.95 25.53 13.91
CA ASP A 240 -14.08 26.08 15.27
C ASP A 240 -13.99 27.61 15.31
N GLU A 241 -13.20 28.24 14.42
CA GLU A 241 -13.07 29.70 14.32
C GLU A 241 -13.72 30.20 13.02
N PRO A 242 -14.97 30.71 13.05
CA PRO A 242 -15.68 31.11 11.84
C PRO A 242 -15.10 32.33 11.11
N LEU A 243 -14.30 33.14 11.82
CA LEU A 243 -13.70 34.37 11.32
C LEU A 243 -12.27 34.15 10.79
N GLN A 244 -11.80 32.90 10.69
CA GLN A 244 -10.50 32.61 10.10
C GLN A 244 -10.42 33.05 8.64
N SER A 245 -9.24 33.46 8.21
CA SER A 245 -8.90 33.67 6.80
C SER A 245 -8.23 32.42 6.23
N LEU A 246 -8.11 32.35 4.90
CA LEU A 246 -7.39 31.25 4.24
C LEU A 246 -5.95 31.10 4.72
N ALA A 247 -5.30 32.21 5.09
CA ALA A 247 -3.90 32.20 5.49
C ALA A 247 -3.69 31.68 6.93
N ASP A 248 -4.78 31.53 7.69
CA ASP A 248 -4.73 31.04 9.07
C ASP A 248 -4.83 29.50 9.15
N ALA A 249 -5.26 28.85 8.07
CA ALA A 249 -5.38 27.40 7.98
C ALA A 249 -4.17 26.81 7.26
N ASP A 250 -3.64 25.70 7.79
CA ASP A 250 -2.59 24.95 7.12
C ASP A 250 -3.21 23.93 6.15
N VAL A 251 -2.82 23.98 4.87
CA VAL A 251 -3.30 23.05 3.84
C VAL A 251 -2.11 22.40 3.16
N ALA A 252 -2.14 21.08 3.03
CA ALA A 252 -1.21 20.34 2.18
C ALA A 252 -1.94 19.27 1.38
N HIS A 253 -1.35 18.89 0.25
CA HIS A 253 -1.96 17.94 -0.68
C HIS A 253 -0.95 16.93 -1.21
N ALA A 254 -1.45 15.80 -1.70
CA ALA A 254 -0.65 14.80 -2.40
C ALA A 254 -1.49 14.11 -3.47
N ARG A 255 -0.92 13.88 -4.66
CA ARG A 255 -1.59 13.12 -5.72
C ARG A 255 -1.20 11.64 -5.69
N VAL A 256 -2.20 10.77 -5.72
CA VAL A 256 -2.06 9.31 -5.83
C VAL A 256 -2.98 8.82 -6.94
N GLY A 257 -2.45 8.65 -8.15
CA GLY A 257 -3.25 8.26 -9.32
C GLY A 257 -4.38 9.26 -9.58
N ALA A 258 -5.63 8.77 -9.46
CA ALA A 258 -6.87 9.55 -9.60
C ALA A 258 -7.38 10.18 -8.29
N LEU A 259 -6.64 10.01 -7.19
CA LEU A 259 -7.00 10.56 -5.88
C LEU A 259 -6.11 11.77 -5.58
N ILE A 260 -6.72 12.85 -5.13
CA ILE A 260 -6.03 13.99 -4.50
C ILE A 260 -6.32 13.90 -3.00
N LEU A 261 -5.28 13.64 -2.23
CA LEU A 261 -5.34 13.62 -0.78
C LEU A 261 -5.11 15.05 -0.30
N LEU A 262 -5.96 15.50 0.61
CA LEU A 262 -5.88 16.80 1.26
C LEU A 262 -5.71 16.57 2.75
N ARG A 263 -4.80 17.30 3.37
CA ARG A 263 -4.77 17.48 4.82
C ARG A 263 -4.99 18.95 5.12
N VAL A 264 -5.97 19.25 5.96
CA VAL A 264 -6.37 20.61 6.31
C VAL A 264 -6.39 20.72 7.82
N ARG A 265 -5.70 21.72 8.37
CA ARG A 265 -5.79 22.09 9.76
C ARG A 265 -6.38 23.49 9.84
N PRO A 266 -7.68 23.61 10.17
CA PRO A 266 -8.27 24.92 10.41
C PRO A 266 -7.59 25.62 11.60
N TYR A 267 -7.73 26.94 11.63
CA TYR A 267 -7.11 27.80 12.62
C TYR A 267 -7.57 27.45 14.04
N LYS A 268 -6.61 27.37 14.96
CA LYS A 268 -6.78 26.97 16.38
C LYS A 268 -7.37 25.56 16.61
N GLU A 269 -7.49 24.73 15.59
CA GLU A 269 -7.81 23.32 15.77
C GLU A 269 -6.53 22.53 16.04
N ASP A 270 -6.59 21.54 16.93
CA ASP A 270 -5.47 20.63 17.18
C ASP A 270 -5.38 19.50 16.14
N ALA A 271 -6.52 19.12 15.57
CA ALA A 271 -6.65 17.98 14.67
C ALA A 271 -6.49 18.38 13.20
N TRP A 272 -5.71 17.58 12.47
CA TRP A 272 -5.70 17.60 11.01
C TRP A 272 -6.89 16.80 10.47
N ARG A 273 -7.61 17.38 9.52
CA ARG A 273 -8.69 16.74 8.79
C ARG A 273 -8.14 16.20 7.48
N HIS A 274 -8.36 14.92 7.20
CA HIS A 274 -7.86 14.29 5.98
C HIS A 274 -9.01 13.97 5.04
N LEU A 275 -8.99 14.59 3.87
CA LEU A 275 -10.01 14.45 2.85
C LEU A 275 -9.40 13.78 1.61
N VAL A 276 -10.18 12.96 0.93
CA VAL A 276 -9.81 12.35 -0.34
C VAL A 276 -10.78 12.83 -1.39
N PHE A 277 -10.28 13.63 -2.32
CA PHE A 277 -10.99 14.02 -3.51
C PHE A 277 -10.71 13.02 -4.64
N ASN A 278 -11.77 12.46 -5.23
CA ASN A 278 -11.65 11.59 -6.38
C ASN A 278 -11.88 12.41 -7.66
N THR A 279 -10.86 12.47 -8.53
CA THR A 279 -10.91 13.32 -9.73
C THR A 279 -11.90 12.81 -10.78
N LEU A 280 -12.29 11.54 -10.73
CA LEU A 280 -13.20 10.88 -11.67
C LEU A 280 -14.66 11.05 -11.25
N THR A 281 -14.98 10.78 -9.99
CA THR A 281 -16.34 10.89 -9.46
C THR A 281 -16.69 12.29 -8.98
N LYS A 282 -15.67 13.16 -8.82
CA LYS A 282 -15.80 14.52 -8.27
C LYS A 282 -16.41 14.54 -6.86
N THR A 283 -16.24 13.46 -6.10
CA THR A 283 -16.70 13.32 -4.71
C THR A 283 -15.54 13.46 -3.74
N VAL A 284 -15.85 13.88 -2.52
CA VAL A 284 -14.91 13.98 -1.41
C VAL A 284 -15.36 13.08 -0.28
N VAL A 285 -14.42 12.38 0.35
CA VAL A 285 -14.66 11.58 1.56
C VAL A 285 -13.66 11.95 2.64
N ARG A 286 -14.12 12.05 3.90
CA ARG A 286 -13.26 12.29 5.06
C ARG A 286 -12.72 10.97 5.61
N LEU A 287 -11.39 10.82 5.63
CA LEU A 287 -10.66 9.61 5.98
C LEU A 287 -9.44 9.93 6.86
N ASP A 288 -9.68 10.25 8.13
CA ASP A 288 -8.64 10.73 9.06
C ASP A 288 -7.53 9.71 9.37
N GLY A 289 -7.77 8.41 9.17
CA GLY A 289 -6.75 7.37 9.33
C GLY A 289 -5.52 7.56 8.43
N ILE A 290 -5.65 8.29 7.32
CA ILE A 290 -4.56 8.65 6.41
C ILE A 290 -3.47 9.44 7.13
N GLY A 291 -3.81 10.23 8.16
CA GLY A 291 -2.84 11.02 8.91
C GLY A 291 -1.81 10.18 9.65
N GLN A 292 -2.19 8.99 10.12
CA GLN A 292 -1.31 8.10 10.88
C GLN A 292 -0.32 7.37 9.97
N ALA A 293 -0.84 6.72 8.94
CA ALA A 293 -0.07 6.07 7.89
C ALA A 293 -0.96 5.88 6.65
N CYS A 294 -0.37 5.92 5.46
CA CYS A 294 -1.11 5.70 4.22
C CYS A 294 -0.18 5.16 3.15
N ARG A 295 -0.56 4.04 2.53
CA ARG A 295 0.22 3.36 1.50
C ARG A 295 -0.57 3.29 0.20
N ARG A 296 0.12 3.35 -0.92
CA ARG A 296 -0.47 3.07 -2.23
C ARG A 296 -0.79 1.58 -2.35
N LEU A 297 -1.99 1.29 -2.84
CA LEU A 297 -2.32 -0.05 -3.30
C LEU A 297 -1.54 -0.35 -4.61
N PRO A 298 -1.25 -1.63 -4.91
CA PRO A 298 -0.58 -2.01 -6.15
C PRO A 298 -1.28 -1.46 -7.39
N GLU A 299 -0.51 -1.19 -8.46
CA GLU A 299 -1.02 -0.73 -9.76
C GLU A 299 -1.91 0.53 -9.66
N ASP A 300 -1.59 1.43 -8.73
CA ASP A 300 -2.34 2.67 -8.45
C ASP A 300 -3.85 2.43 -8.20
N GLN A 301 -4.22 1.26 -7.67
CA GLN A 301 -5.61 0.89 -7.44
C GLN A 301 -6.30 1.69 -6.34
N GLY A 302 -5.54 2.49 -5.58
CA GLY A 302 -6.03 3.35 -4.52
C GLY A 302 -5.03 3.47 -3.37
N ILE A 303 -5.55 3.67 -2.17
CA ILE A 303 -4.79 3.81 -0.93
C ILE A 303 -5.35 2.93 0.18
N ILE A 304 -4.47 2.57 1.12
CA ILE A 304 -4.78 1.82 2.34
C ILE A 304 -4.15 2.50 3.55
N PHE A 305 -4.86 2.55 4.66
CA PHE A 305 -4.43 3.21 5.89
C PHE A 305 -4.96 2.45 7.12
N PRO A 306 -4.42 2.70 8.34
CA PRO A 306 -4.95 2.13 9.56
C PRO A 306 -6.42 2.50 9.72
N GLY A 307 -7.32 1.53 9.54
CA GLY A 307 -8.76 1.74 9.65
C GLY A 307 -9.53 1.75 8.33
N GLY A 308 -8.90 1.62 7.16
CA GLY A 308 -9.66 1.56 5.92
C GLY A 308 -8.87 1.60 4.63
N TYR A 309 -9.61 1.73 3.53
CA TYR A 309 -9.06 1.90 2.19
C TYR A 309 -9.98 2.75 1.31
N CYS A 310 -9.40 3.33 0.26
CA CYS A 310 -10.11 4.07 -0.78
C CYS A 310 -9.55 3.67 -2.15
N LEU A 311 -10.41 3.15 -3.01
CA LEU A 311 -10.06 2.74 -4.37
C LEU A 311 -10.09 3.93 -5.32
N ALA A 312 -9.27 3.88 -6.37
CA ALA A 312 -9.22 4.89 -7.43
C ALA A 312 -10.58 5.09 -8.13
N MET A 313 -11.45 4.08 -8.12
CA MET A 313 -12.82 4.14 -8.67
C MET A 313 -13.84 4.77 -7.72
N GLY A 314 -13.43 5.23 -6.53
CA GLY A 314 -14.28 5.98 -5.60
C GLY A 314 -14.87 5.13 -4.46
N ALA A 315 -14.92 3.81 -4.59
CA ALA A 315 -15.33 2.94 -3.49
C ALA A 315 -14.35 3.07 -2.32
N SER A 316 -14.87 3.33 -1.13
CA SER A 316 -14.08 3.43 0.10
C SER A 316 -14.77 2.67 1.22
N LYS A 317 -13.98 2.21 2.20
CA LYS A 317 -14.48 1.52 3.37
C LYS A 317 -13.63 1.89 4.58
N VAL A 318 -14.31 2.34 5.63
CA VAL A 318 -13.74 2.48 6.98
C VAL A 318 -14.21 1.28 7.80
N PHE A 319 -13.32 0.70 8.58
CA PHE A 319 -13.61 -0.45 9.43
C PHE A 319 -14.08 0.00 10.80
N ASP A 320 -15.31 -0.36 11.16
CA ASP A 320 -15.85 -0.08 12.49
C ASP A 320 -15.27 -1.02 13.55
N GLY A 321 -15.10 -0.51 14.78
CA GLY A 321 -14.70 -1.31 15.94
C GLY A 321 -13.22 -1.70 15.98
N ILE A 322 -12.38 -1.15 15.10
CA ILE A 322 -10.93 -1.35 15.13
C ILE A 322 -10.26 -0.17 15.83
N ASP A 323 -9.50 -0.45 16.88
CA ASP A 323 -8.64 0.54 17.53
C ASP A 323 -7.43 0.84 16.63
N THR A 324 -7.50 1.99 15.96
CA THR A 324 -6.46 2.46 15.05
C THR A 324 -5.41 3.33 15.71
N ALA A 325 -5.49 3.59 17.02
CA ALA A 325 -4.58 4.50 17.69
C ALA A 325 -3.12 4.04 17.62
N ASP A 326 -2.24 4.98 17.27
CA ASP A 326 -0.79 4.84 17.18
C ASP A 326 -0.28 3.78 16.18
N LEU A 327 -1.13 3.32 15.27
CA LEU A 327 -0.75 2.31 14.28
C LEU A 327 0.18 2.89 13.21
N ALA A 328 1.45 2.52 13.28
CA ALA A 328 2.44 2.84 12.27
C ALA A 328 2.56 1.69 11.24
N PHE A 329 2.85 2.02 9.98
CA PHE A 329 3.11 1.01 8.96
C PHE A 329 4.40 0.25 9.28
N GLU A 330 4.31 -1.08 9.40
CA GLU A 330 5.45 -1.94 9.72
C GLU A 330 6.10 -2.52 8.44
N ARG A 331 5.29 -3.16 7.59
CA ARG A 331 5.73 -3.81 6.35
C ARG A 331 4.57 -4.18 5.44
N ALA A 332 4.89 -4.52 4.19
CA ALA A 332 3.99 -5.19 3.26
C ALA A 332 4.58 -6.53 2.82
N VAL A 333 3.76 -7.58 2.77
CA VAL A 333 4.13 -8.91 2.27
C VAL A 333 3.33 -9.19 1.01
N ARG A 334 4.02 -9.36 -0.12
CA ARG A 334 3.39 -9.72 -1.39
C ARG A 334 3.35 -11.24 -1.49
N SER A 335 2.19 -11.77 -1.85
CA SER A 335 2.09 -13.17 -2.21
C SER A 335 2.87 -13.44 -3.50
N PRO A 336 3.65 -14.54 -3.59
CA PRO A 336 4.31 -14.94 -4.83
C PRO A 336 3.35 -15.21 -6.00
N ASN A 337 2.07 -15.50 -5.71
CA ASN A 337 1.05 -15.65 -6.76
C ASN A 337 0.68 -14.29 -7.41
N GLY A 338 1.03 -13.16 -6.79
CA GLY A 338 0.73 -11.80 -7.26
C GLY A 338 -0.69 -11.30 -7.00
N GLU A 339 -1.57 -12.11 -6.41
CA GLU A 339 -2.98 -11.75 -6.15
C GLU A 339 -3.17 -10.90 -4.91
N ASP A 340 -2.36 -11.16 -3.88
CA ASP A 340 -2.62 -10.65 -2.54
C ASP A 340 -1.42 -9.90 -1.97
N VAL A 341 -1.72 -8.84 -1.22
CA VAL A 341 -0.72 -8.08 -0.45
C VAL A 341 -1.21 -7.90 0.97
N LEU A 342 -0.43 -8.37 1.93
CA LEU A 342 -0.66 -8.15 3.36
C LEU A 342 0.01 -6.85 3.79
N PHE A 343 -0.76 -5.91 4.32
CA PHE A 343 -0.23 -4.72 4.98
C PHE A 343 -0.29 -4.93 6.49
N ALA A 344 0.87 -4.85 7.15
CA ALA A 344 0.99 -4.95 8.60
C ALA A 344 1.23 -3.57 9.21
N PHE A 345 0.41 -3.22 10.21
CA PHE A 345 0.56 -2.01 11.00
C PHE A 345 0.77 -2.40 12.47
N HIS A 346 1.60 -1.64 13.19
CA HIS A 346 1.96 -1.93 14.57
C HIS A 346 1.89 -0.67 15.45
N ALA A 347 1.21 -0.78 16.58
CA ALA A 347 1.08 0.25 17.60
C ALA A 347 2.22 0.11 18.60
N ARG A 348 3.20 1.02 18.52
CA ARG A 348 4.48 0.90 19.25
C ARG A 348 4.33 0.89 20.79
N ALA A 349 3.35 1.61 21.33
CA ALA A 349 3.14 1.72 22.77
C ALA A 349 2.36 0.52 23.34
N ALA A 350 1.26 0.16 22.65
CA ALA A 350 0.35 -0.90 23.07
C ALA A 350 0.82 -2.30 22.67
N GLY A 351 1.71 -2.44 21.68
CA GLY A 351 2.13 -3.74 21.16
C GLY A 351 1.02 -4.47 20.38
N ARG A 352 0.12 -3.70 19.75
CA ARG A 352 -0.97 -4.24 18.93
C ARG A 352 -0.57 -4.21 17.46
N ASN A 353 -1.03 -5.20 16.71
CA ASN A 353 -0.87 -5.35 15.29
C ASN A 353 -2.23 -5.36 14.59
N LEU A 354 -2.28 -4.76 13.39
CA LEU A 354 -3.41 -4.82 12.47
C LEU A 354 -2.92 -5.32 11.13
N LEU A 355 -3.48 -6.44 10.67
CA LEU A 355 -3.18 -7.02 9.37
C LEU A 355 -4.35 -6.81 8.40
N LEU A 356 -4.03 -6.23 7.24
CA LEU A 356 -5.00 -5.97 6.18
C LEU A 356 -4.56 -6.68 4.89
N SER A 357 -5.29 -7.73 4.51
CA SER A 357 -5.02 -8.54 3.32
C SER A 357 -5.81 -8.00 2.13
N TYR A 358 -5.13 -7.40 1.16
CA TYR A 358 -5.74 -6.83 -0.04
C TYR A 358 -5.63 -7.76 -1.25
N ASN A 359 -6.73 -8.01 -1.95
CA ASN A 359 -6.74 -8.79 -3.19
C ASN A 359 -6.83 -7.87 -4.43
N MET A 360 -5.88 -8.00 -5.35
CA MET A 360 -5.75 -7.15 -6.53
C MET A 360 -6.82 -7.39 -7.60
N ILE A 361 -7.40 -8.59 -7.70
CA ILE A 361 -8.45 -8.90 -8.70
C ILE A 361 -9.81 -8.44 -8.20
N ARG A 362 -10.16 -8.83 -6.97
CA ARG A 362 -11.45 -8.48 -6.36
C ARG A 362 -11.49 -7.00 -5.97
N LYS A 363 -10.33 -6.41 -5.66
CA LYS A 363 -10.13 -5.05 -5.13
C LYS A 363 -10.79 -4.85 -3.79
N GLU A 364 -10.59 -5.81 -2.90
CA GLU A 364 -11.17 -5.80 -1.58
C GLU A 364 -10.15 -6.16 -0.53
N ILE A 365 -10.42 -5.73 0.69
CA ILE A 365 -9.69 -6.16 1.87
C ILE A 365 -10.51 -7.24 2.55
N ALA A 366 -9.87 -8.39 2.83
CA ALA A 366 -10.44 -9.44 3.66
C ALA A 366 -10.72 -8.93 5.08
N THR A 367 -11.42 -9.69 5.91
CA THR A 367 -11.69 -9.28 7.30
C THR A 367 -10.39 -8.85 8.01
N PRO A 368 -10.30 -7.60 8.52
CA PRO A 368 -9.13 -7.13 9.23
C PRO A 368 -8.79 -8.00 10.44
N LEU A 369 -7.51 -8.31 10.64
CA LEU A 369 -7.05 -9.13 11.76
C LEU A 369 -6.32 -8.26 12.80
N SER A 370 -6.99 -7.97 13.91
CA SER A 370 -6.40 -7.29 15.07
C SER A 370 -5.79 -8.30 16.04
N CYS A 371 -4.54 -8.08 16.44
CA CYS A 371 -3.76 -9.05 17.21
C CYS A 371 -2.68 -8.39 18.08
N HIS A 372 -2.07 -9.14 19.01
CA HIS A 372 -0.85 -8.67 19.71
C HIS A 372 0.39 -8.99 18.89
N GLY A 373 0.42 -10.14 18.23
CA GLY A 373 1.54 -10.59 17.40
C GLY A 373 1.09 -11.54 16.30
N TYR A 374 1.95 -11.74 15.31
CA TYR A 374 1.67 -12.67 14.21
C TYR A 374 2.95 -13.32 13.69
N ALA A 375 2.84 -14.61 13.37
CA ALA A 375 3.91 -15.42 12.84
C ALA A 375 3.51 -15.92 11.45
N LEU A 376 4.31 -15.60 10.43
CA LEU A 376 4.13 -16.11 9.08
C LEU A 376 5.20 -17.16 8.79
N PHE A 377 4.76 -18.40 8.57
CA PHE A 377 5.62 -19.52 8.21
C PHE A 377 5.90 -19.55 6.70
N ASP A 378 6.99 -20.21 6.31
CA ASP A 378 7.45 -20.26 4.92
C ASP A 378 6.46 -20.92 3.97
N ASP A 379 5.57 -21.77 4.48
CA ASP A 379 4.48 -22.43 3.74
C ASP A 379 3.17 -21.63 3.67
N GLY A 380 3.17 -20.38 4.15
CA GLY A 380 2.00 -19.50 4.14
C GLY A 380 1.01 -19.72 5.28
N THR A 381 1.34 -20.57 6.26
CA THR A 381 0.57 -20.60 7.51
C THR A 381 0.78 -19.29 8.25
N LEU A 382 -0.30 -18.57 8.52
CA LEU A 382 -0.30 -17.35 9.31
C LEU A 382 -0.92 -17.64 10.68
N THR A 383 -0.12 -17.58 11.73
CA THR A 383 -0.59 -17.73 13.10
C THR A 383 -0.71 -16.36 13.75
N VAL A 384 -1.84 -16.09 14.38
CA VAL A 384 -2.19 -14.80 14.96
C VAL A 384 -2.45 -14.97 16.45
N LEU A 385 -1.72 -14.22 17.27
CA LEU A 385 -1.94 -14.14 18.71
C LEU A 385 -3.06 -13.13 18.97
N ARG A 386 -4.20 -13.60 19.48
CA ARG A 386 -5.39 -12.79 19.69
C ARG A 386 -5.12 -11.57 20.58
N ALA A 387 -5.66 -10.43 20.18
CA ALA A 387 -5.67 -9.20 20.98
C ALA A 387 -6.73 -9.29 22.08
N ASP A 388 -6.52 -10.15 23.07
CA ASP A 388 -7.31 -10.14 24.30
C ASP A 388 -6.78 -9.06 25.27
N ALA A 389 -7.54 -8.76 26.32
CA ALA A 389 -7.16 -7.75 27.32
C ALA A 389 -5.71 -7.97 27.83
N ASP A 390 -5.01 -6.87 28.13
CA ASP A 390 -3.61 -6.82 28.64
C ASP A 390 -3.43 -7.45 30.05
N GLU A 391 -4.36 -8.31 30.46
CA GLU A 391 -4.39 -8.97 31.75
C GLU A 391 -3.53 -10.23 31.76
N PRO A 392 -2.77 -10.49 32.84
CA PRO A 392 -2.00 -11.72 32.97
C PRO A 392 -2.90 -12.97 32.95
N SER A 393 -2.68 -13.85 31.98
CA SER A 393 -3.39 -15.13 31.83
C SER A 393 -2.42 -16.29 31.72
N ARG A 394 -2.91 -17.52 31.91
CA ARG A 394 -2.15 -18.76 31.64
C ARG A 394 -2.52 -19.41 30.32
N VAL A 395 -3.58 -18.92 29.68
CA VAL A 395 -4.10 -19.44 28.41
C VAL A 395 -4.13 -18.29 27.43
N HIS A 396 -3.40 -18.46 26.33
CA HIS A 396 -3.27 -17.45 25.29
C HIS A 396 -3.78 -18.03 23.97
N PRO A 397 -4.94 -17.57 23.47
CA PRO A 397 -5.52 -18.12 22.26
C PRO A 397 -4.78 -17.63 21.01
N LEU A 398 -4.48 -18.58 20.12
CA LEU A 398 -3.88 -18.35 18.82
C LEU A 398 -4.85 -18.83 17.75
N GLN A 399 -4.92 -18.10 16.64
CA GLN A 399 -5.67 -18.48 15.45
C GLN A 399 -4.69 -18.83 14.34
N SER A 400 -4.86 -20.00 13.74
CA SER A 400 -4.11 -20.45 12.58
C SER A 400 -4.94 -20.19 11.32
N TRP A 401 -4.31 -19.55 10.35
CA TRP A 401 -4.89 -19.20 9.08
C TRP A 401 -4.05 -19.82 7.96
N GLN A 402 -4.72 -20.41 6.97
CA GLN A 402 -4.10 -20.65 5.69
C GLN A 402 -4.12 -19.33 4.91
N SER A 403 -2.97 -18.93 4.37
CA SER A 403 -2.83 -17.65 3.67
C SER A 403 -2.04 -17.82 2.37
N PRO A 404 -2.20 -16.90 1.40
CA PRO A 404 -1.42 -16.92 0.16
C PRO A 404 0.05 -16.48 0.36
N TYR A 405 0.43 -16.02 1.55
CA TYR A 405 1.73 -15.40 1.81
C TYR A 405 2.84 -16.42 2.09
N VAL A 406 3.17 -17.23 1.09
CA VAL A 406 4.28 -18.18 1.17
C VAL A 406 5.63 -17.49 0.91
N SER A 407 6.71 -18.09 1.40
CA SER A 407 8.07 -17.63 1.09
C SER A 407 8.43 -17.87 -0.39
N ASP A 408 9.33 -17.06 -0.94
CA ASP A 408 9.81 -17.24 -2.32
C ASP A 408 10.47 -18.61 -2.54
N THR A 409 11.18 -19.12 -1.53
CA THR A 409 11.81 -20.45 -1.56
C THR A 409 10.77 -21.57 -1.61
N HIS A 410 9.67 -21.43 -0.84
CA HIS A 410 8.56 -22.39 -0.89
C HIS A 410 7.83 -22.34 -2.22
N ALA A 411 7.55 -21.14 -2.74
CA ALA A 411 6.91 -20.97 -4.05
C ALA A 411 7.76 -21.56 -5.18
N ALA A 412 9.08 -21.38 -5.15
CA ALA A 412 9.99 -21.91 -6.16
C ALA A 412 10.12 -23.44 -6.15
N ALA A 413 9.79 -24.10 -5.03
CA ALA A 413 9.78 -25.56 -4.92
C ALA A 413 8.51 -26.19 -5.54
N ALA A 414 7.48 -25.40 -5.81
CA ALA A 414 6.26 -25.90 -6.43
C ALA A 414 6.51 -26.33 -7.89
N PRO A 415 5.81 -27.37 -8.40
CA PRO A 415 5.95 -27.79 -9.78
C PRO A 415 5.63 -26.64 -10.74
N VAL A 416 6.53 -26.39 -11.70
CA VAL A 416 6.28 -25.40 -12.76
C VAL A 416 5.20 -25.95 -13.69
N GLY A 417 4.08 -25.24 -13.79
CA GLY A 417 3.02 -25.59 -14.72
C GLY A 417 3.50 -25.54 -16.18
N GLU A 418 2.85 -26.30 -17.05
CA GLU A 418 3.11 -26.27 -18.50
C GLU A 418 2.00 -25.52 -19.25
N GLY A 419 2.34 -24.93 -20.39
CA GLY A 419 1.37 -24.34 -21.32
C GLY A 419 1.31 -22.80 -21.34
N PRO A 420 0.38 -22.22 -22.12
CA PRO A 420 0.37 -20.79 -22.41
C PRO A 420 0.23 -19.89 -21.18
N LEU A 421 -0.54 -20.30 -20.17
CA LEU A 421 -0.71 -19.54 -18.92
C LEU A 421 0.58 -19.51 -18.10
N ALA A 422 1.26 -20.66 -18.00
CA ALA A 422 2.54 -20.76 -17.31
C ALA A 422 3.65 -19.93 -17.99
N ARG A 423 3.61 -19.83 -19.33
CA ARG A 423 4.53 -18.97 -20.10
C ARG A 423 4.41 -17.49 -19.73
N VAL A 424 3.20 -17.00 -19.48
CA VAL A 424 2.96 -15.62 -19.04
C VAL A 424 3.33 -15.44 -17.58
N GLY A 425 3.01 -16.44 -16.73
CA GLY A 425 3.22 -16.36 -15.28
C GLY A 425 2.00 -15.76 -14.57
N ASN A 426 1.72 -16.28 -13.37
CA ASN A 426 0.48 -15.92 -12.66
C ASN A 426 0.41 -14.44 -12.31
N ALA A 427 1.50 -13.82 -11.82
CA ALA A 427 1.50 -12.41 -11.43
C ALA A 427 1.14 -11.47 -12.61
N ASP A 428 1.66 -11.74 -13.80
CA ASP A 428 1.33 -10.97 -15.00
C ASP A 428 -0.12 -11.19 -15.44
N LEU A 429 -0.62 -12.43 -15.36
CA LEU A 429 -2.03 -12.74 -15.61
C LEU A 429 -2.95 -11.98 -14.64
N VAL A 430 -2.63 -11.99 -13.36
CA VAL A 430 -3.38 -11.29 -12.30
C VAL A 430 -3.48 -9.80 -12.58
N ARG A 431 -2.36 -9.16 -12.93
CA ARG A 431 -2.32 -7.75 -13.31
C ARG A 431 -3.22 -7.46 -14.52
N GLY A 432 -3.05 -8.21 -15.61
CA GLY A 432 -3.85 -8.00 -16.83
C GLY A 432 -5.34 -8.27 -16.64
N ILE A 433 -5.71 -9.30 -15.87
CA ILE A 433 -7.11 -9.60 -15.51
C ILE A 433 -7.68 -8.47 -14.65
N SER A 434 -6.94 -8.02 -13.63
CA SER A 434 -7.36 -6.92 -12.76
C SER A 434 -7.60 -5.64 -13.56
N ASP A 435 -6.70 -5.28 -14.48
CA ASP A 435 -6.86 -4.13 -15.36
C ASP A 435 -8.12 -4.24 -16.23
N CYS A 436 -8.34 -5.40 -16.86
CA CYS A 436 -9.52 -5.63 -17.70
C CYS A 436 -10.84 -5.53 -16.91
N LEU A 437 -10.90 -6.11 -15.72
CA LEU A 437 -12.07 -6.02 -14.84
C LEU A 437 -12.29 -4.59 -14.34
N SER A 438 -11.20 -3.84 -14.07
CA SER A 438 -11.25 -2.44 -13.68
C SER A 438 -11.86 -1.56 -14.77
N ILE A 439 -11.38 -1.73 -16.00
CA ILE A 439 -11.89 -1.04 -17.19
C ILE A 439 -13.37 -1.35 -17.38
N ALA A 440 -13.77 -2.62 -17.24
CA ALA A 440 -15.16 -3.01 -17.39
C ALA A 440 -16.07 -2.36 -16.33
N ARG A 441 -15.67 -2.38 -15.05
CA ARG A 441 -16.40 -1.73 -13.94
C ARG A 441 -16.49 -0.20 -14.10
N ALA A 442 -15.41 0.43 -14.58
CA ALA A 442 -15.40 1.87 -14.81
C ALA A 442 -16.49 2.34 -15.78
N VAL A 443 -16.81 1.52 -16.80
CA VAL A 443 -17.88 1.80 -17.75
C VAL A 443 -19.28 1.69 -17.13
N THR A 444 -19.48 0.79 -16.16
CA THR A 444 -20.81 0.52 -15.58
C THR A 444 -21.14 1.41 -14.39
N ASP A 445 -20.16 1.70 -13.55
CA ASP A 445 -20.40 2.24 -12.20
C ASP A 445 -20.18 3.75 -12.10
N THR A 446 -19.69 4.39 -13.16
CA THR A 446 -19.28 5.80 -13.14
C THR A 446 -20.21 6.67 -14.00
N THR A 447 -20.56 7.85 -13.48
CA THR A 447 -21.29 8.87 -14.25
C THR A 447 -20.49 9.27 -15.49
N PRO A 448 -21.10 9.27 -16.70
CA PRO A 448 -20.40 9.64 -17.92
C PRO A 448 -19.93 11.09 -17.92
N THR A 449 -18.61 11.30 -17.97
CA THR A 449 -17.96 12.61 -18.14
C THR A 449 -16.85 12.51 -19.18
N SER A 450 -16.45 13.61 -19.82
CA SER A 450 -15.32 13.60 -20.77
C SER A 450 -14.03 13.08 -20.13
N ALA A 451 -13.75 13.53 -18.90
CA ALA A 451 -12.58 13.09 -18.14
C ALA A 451 -12.60 11.58 -17.83
N MET A 452 -13.78 11.00 -17.59
CA MET A 452 -13.92 9.56 -17.43
C MET A 452 -13.57 8.82 -18.72
N TYR A 453 -14.06 9.27 -19.88
CA TYR A 453 -13.74 8.63 -21.16
C TYR A 453 -12.26 8.73 -21.53
N GLU A 454 -11.61 9.86 -21.25
CA GLU A 454 -10.16 10.02 -21.43
C GLU A 454 -9.37 9.08 -20.51
N THR A 455 -9.77 9.00 -19.23
CA THR A 455 -9.17 8.08 -18.27
C THR A 455 -9.35 6.63 -18.70
N LEU A 456 -10.55 6.27 -19.18
CA LEU A 456 -10.87 4.93 -19.67
C LEU A 456 -10.01 4.57 -20.89
N ALA A 457 -9.90 5.47 -21.87
CA ALA A 457 -9.05 5.27 -23.04
C ALA A 457 -7.58 5.08 -22.65
N ALA A 458 -7.07 5.93 -21.75
CA ALA A 458 -5.71 5.81 -21.22
C ALA A 458 -5.49 4.48 -20.48
N SER A 459 -6.51 3.99 -19.75
CA SER A 459 -6.46 2.72 -19.04
C SER A 459 -6.44 1.52 -20.00
N CYS A 460 -7.22 1.58 -21.08
CA CYS A 460 -7.17 0.59 -22.16
C CYS A 460 -5.79 0.51 -22.82
N VAL A 461 -5.17 1.66 -23.10
CA VAL A 461 -3.81 1.71 -23.69
C VAL A 461 -2.80 1.10 -22.72
N ARG A 462 -2.80 1.54 -21.45
CA ARG A 462 -1.89 0.99 -20.43
C ARG A 462 -2.05 -0.52 -20.25
N ALA A 463 -3.28 -1.03 -20.21
CA ALA A 463 -3.54 -2.45 -20.08
C ALA A 463 -3.04 -3.25 -21.30
N ALA A 464 -3.21 -2.72 -22.51
CA ALA A 464 -2.70 -3.36 -23.72
C ALA A 464 -1.16 -3.37 -23.79
N ASP A 465 -0.52 -2.30 -23.34
CA ASP A 465 0.94 -2.16 -23.32
C ASP A 465 1.58 -3.02 -22.22
N SER A 466 1.00 -3.04 -21.02
CA SER A 466 1.50 -3.82 -19.88
C SER A 466 1.31 -5.33 -20.11
N SER A 467 0.22 -5.70 -20.77
CA SER A 467 -0.22 -7.09 -20.94
C SER A 467 -0.30 -7.45 -22.41
N HIS A 468 0.85 -7.41 -23.09
CA HIS A 468 1.00 -7.71 -24.52
C HIS A 468 0.40 -9.06 -24.95
N TRP A 469 0.32 -10.02 -24.03
CA TRP A 469 -0.25 -11.35 -24.22
C TRP A 469 -1.79 -11.36 -24.32
N LEU A 470 -2.51 -10.29 -23.96
CA LEU A 470 -3.99 -10.21 -24.05
C LEU A 470 -4.53 -10.37 -25.49
N GLY A 471 -3.68 -10.19 -26.49
CA GLY A 471 -3.98 -10.39 -27.90
C GLY A 471 -3.89 -11.83 -28.39
N GLU A 472 -3.27 -12.73 -27.63
CA GLU A 472 -3.02 -14.11 -28.07
C GLU A 472 -4.31 -14.95 -28.07
N SER A 473 -4.55 -15.67 -29.17
CA SER A 473 -5.76 -16.51 -29.32
C SER A 473 -5.79 -17.70 -28.35
N GLU A 474 -4.63 -18.24 -27.99
CA GLU A 474 -4.49 -19.39 -27.08
C GLU A 474 -4.87 -19.05 -25.62
N LEU A 475 -4.80 -17.76 -25.27
CA LEU A 475 -5.15 -17.24 -23.94
C LEU A 475 -6.61 -16.75 -23.86
N GLY A 476 -7.34 -16.77 -24.98
CA GLY A 476 -8.68 -16.19 -25.07
C GLY A 476 -8.56 -14.69 -25.26
N THR A 477 -8.66 -14.24 -26.51
CA THR A 477 -8.38 -12.84 -26.88
C THR A 477 -9.33 -11.88 -26.16
N CYS A 478 -8.83 -11.16 -25.15
CA CYS A 478 -9.56 -10.05 -24.53
C CYS A 478 -9.57 -8.83 -25.46
N ALA A 479 -8.53 -8.67 -26.29
CA ALA A 479 -8.26 -7.47 -27.09
C ALA A 479 -9.10 -7.29 -28.37
N ARG A 480 -9.88 -8.27 -28.84
CA ARG A 480 -10.55 -8.18 -30.16
C ARG A 480 -12.05 -7.91 -30.04
N PRO A 481 -12.56 -6.79 -30.59
CA PRO A 481 -14.00 -6.60 -30.75
C PRO A 481 -14.57 -7.74 -31.60
N SER A 482 -15.71 -8.31 -31.17
CA SER A 482 -16.37 -9.37 -31.94
C SER A 482 -16.77 -8.84 -33.32
N LYS A 483 -16.34 -9.52 -34.38
CA LYS A 483 -16.66 -9.18 -35.78
C LYS A 483 -18.15 -9.38 -36.17
N ARG A 484 -19.08 -9.43 -35.20
CA ARG A 484 -20.48 -9.84 -35.44
C ARG A 484 -21.51 -8.70 -35.41
N SER A 485 -21.08 -7.45 -35.56
CA SER A 485 -21.99 -6.30 -35.71
C SER A 485 -21.44 -5.27 -36.72
N ALA A 486 -21.28 -5.68 -37.98
CA ALA A 486 -21.17 -4.76 -39.10
C ALA A 486 -22.43 -4.95 -39.98
N PRO A 487 -23.22 -3.89 -40.26
CA PRO A 487 -24.28 -3.99 -41.24
C PRO A 487 -23.67 -4.19 -42.64
N PRO A 488 -24.35 -4.89 -43.56
CA PRO A 488 -23.80 -5.15 -44.88
C PRO A 488 -23.63 -3.83 -45.67
N PRO A 489 -22.57 -3.68 -46.47
CA PRO A 489 -22.43 -2.51 -47.33
C PRO A 489 -23.50 -2.56 -48.42
N ASN A 490 -24.25 -1.46 -48.51
CA ASN A 490 -25.28 -1.24 -49.51
C ASN A 490 -24.67 -1.33 -50.92
N ARG A 491 -25.06 -2.34 -51.70
CA ARG A 491 -24.74 -2.43 -53.13
C ARG A 491 -25.63 -1.46 -53.90
N PHE A 492 -25.11 -0.29 -54.25
CA PHE A 492 -25.59 0.46 -55.41
C PHE A 492 -24.56 0.34 -56.53
N SER A 493 -24.89 -0.48 -57.54
CA SER A 493 -24.25 -0.45 -58.85
C SER A 493 -24.69 0.79 -59.61
N PRO A 494 -23.81 1.32 -60.48
CA PRO A 494 -24.26 1.65 -61.83
C PRO A 494 -23.36 0.99 -62.87
N SER A 495 -23.98 0.23 -63.77
CA SER A 495 -23.49 -0.02 -65.13
C SER A 495 -23.35 1.35 -65.81
N SER A 496 -22.28 1.69 -66.52
CA SER A 496 -21.90 1.15 -67.82
C SER A 496 -20.79 2.06 -68.40
N ARG A 497 -19.74 1.49 -69.02
CA ARG A 497 -19.10 2.01 -70.25
C ARG A 497 -17.95 1.10 -70.73
N PRO A 498 -17.68 1.03 -72.05
CA PRO A 498 -16.86 -0.01 -72.64
C PRO A 498 -15.44 0.44 -73.09
N SER A 499 -14.55 -0.55 -73.18
CA SER A 499 -13.37 -0.73 -74.07
C SER A 499 -12.16 0.22 -74.04
N ARG A 500 -10.99 -0.45 -73.93
CA ARG A 500 -9.55 -0.08 -74.02
C ARG A 500 -9.13 0.39 -75.45
N PRO A 501 -7.93 0.97 -75.70
CA PRO A 501 -6.62 0.27 -75.54
C PRO A 501 -5.37 1.12 -75.15
N SER A 502 -4.28 0.40 -74.82
CA SER A 502 -2.90 0.85 -74.51
C SER A 502 -2.13 1.37 -75.75
N PRO A 503 -0.93 2.01 -75.64
CA PRO A 503 0.34 1.26 -75.45
C PRO A 503 1.53 2.04 -74.78
N GLY A 504 2.65 1.33 -74.51
CA GLY A 504 4.02 1.87 -74.63
C GLY A 504 4.87 2.03 -73.34
N ARG A 505 6.10 1.49 -73.35
CA ARG A 505 7.13 1.47 -72.28
C ARG A 505 8.45 2.09 -72.86
N PRO A 506 9.60 2.13 -72.13
CA PRO A 506 10.24 3.22 -71.33
C PRO A 506 11.54 3.77 -72.05
N PRO A 507 12.63 4.36 -71.45
CA PRO A 507 13.48 3.81 -70.35
C PRO A 507 14.28 4.80 -69.40
N THR A 508 14.66 4.27 -68.21
CA THR A 508 15.93 4.36 -67.41
C THR A 508 16.77 5.65 -67.24
N ARG A 509 17.11 6.02 -65.99
CA ARG A 509 18.42 5.81 -65.28
C ARG A 509 18.53 6.58 -63.94
N SER A 510 18.97 5.89 -62.88
CA SER A 510 19.53 6.43 -61.60
C SER A 510 21.06 6.70 -61.74
N PRO A 511 21.90 6.91 -60.69
CA PRO A 511 21.68 7.22 -59.25
C PRO A 511 22.64 8.29 -58.65
N ASN A 512 22.47 8.69 -57.37
CA ASN A 512 23.56 8.91 -56.39
C ASN A 512 23.02 9.26 -54.97
N PRO A 513 23.49 8.56 -53.92
CA PRO A 513 23.60 9.05 -52.53
C PRO A 513 25.09 8.92 -52.06
N PRO A 514 25.48 9.00 -50.76
CA PRO A 514 24.85 9.57 -49.55
C PRO A 514 25.76 10.58 -48.76
N CYS A 515 25.16 11.21 -47.74
CA CYS A 515 25.83 11.99 -46.69
C CYS A 515 26.69 11.13 -45.74
N THR A 516 27.79 11.71 -45.24
CA THR A 516 28.63 11.21 -44.15
C THR A 516 28.97 12.36 -43.18
N SER A 517 28.78 12.13 -41.88
CA SER A 517 29.46 12.83 -40.75
C SER A 517 30.79 12.07 -40.45
N PRO A 518 31.71 12.43 -39.50
CA PRO A 518 31.70 13.37 -38.34
C PRO A 518 33.11 14.07 -38.16
N PRO A 519 33.75 14.24 -36.96
CA PRO A 519 33.37 14.73 -35.62
C PRO A 519 34.18 16.00 -35.20
N SER A 520 33.87 16.62 -34.04
CA SER A 520 34.81 17.56 -33.38
C SER A 520 34.99 17.22 -31.90
N SER A 521 36.25 17.32 -31.47
CA SER A 521 36.84 16.90 -30.22
C SER A 521 37.01 18.03 -29.20
N ALA A 522 37.11 17.63 -27.93
CA ALA A 522 37.92 18.22 -26.86
C ALA A 522 37.56 19.61 -26.30
N ALA A 523 37.15 19.63 -25.03
CA ALA A 523 37.37 20.75 -24.13
C ALA A 523 38.06 20.23 -22.86
N SER A 524 39.12 20.96 -22.50
CA SER A 524 40.14 20.66 -21.50
C SER A 524 39.75 21.14 -20.09
N ALA A 525 40.57 20.70 -19.14
CA ALA A 525 40.47 20.77 -17.70
C ALA A 525 40.61 22.16 -17.04
N ALA A 526 40.15 22.18 -15.78
CA ALA A 526 40.71 22.86 -14.59
C ALA A 526 40.48 24.37 -14.40
N ARG A 527 39.90 24.74 -13.25
CA ARG A 527 40.67 25.26 -12.09
C ARG A 527 39.82 25.52 -10.83
N HIS A 528 40.47 25.22 -9.71
CA HIS A 528 40.17 25.54 -8.32
C HIS A 528 39.69 26.98 -8.04
N ARG A 529 38.81 27.12 -7.03
CA ARG A 529 38.97 28.09 -5.94
C ARG A 529 38.12 27.73 -4.72
N ALA A 530 38.79 27.56 -3.58
CA ALA A 530 38.20 27.48 -2.24
C ALA A 530 37.97 28.89 -1.66
N PRO A 531 37.04 29.07 -0.70
CA PRO A 531 37.01 30.22 0.20
C PRO A 531 37.64 29.91 1.59
N PRO A 532 38.06 30.93 2.35
CA PRO A 532 38.89 30.79 3.55
C PRO A 532 38.08 30.52 4.84
N PRO A 533 38.76 30.16 5.96
CA PRO A 533 38.11 29.92 7.25
C PRO A 533 38.14 31.16 8.17
N SER A 534 37.08 31.33 8.94
CA SER A 534 37.03 32.11 10.18
C SER A 534 36.24 31.26 11.17
N GLY A 535 36.68 30.92 12.36
CA GLY A 535 37.44 31.71 13.32
C GLY A 535 36.65 31.67 14.62
N SER A 536 37.14 30.87 15.57
CA SER A 536 36.66 30.67 16.94
C SER A 536 36.37 31.95 17.73
N SER A 537 35.42 31.91 18.66
CA SER A 537 35.65 32.08 20.11
C SER A 537 34.38 32.52 20.85
N GLY A 538 34.22 32.05 22.10
CA GLY A 538 33.54 32.84 23.14
C GLY A 538 32.38 32.17 23.86
N SER A 539 32.67 31.21 24.75
CA SER A 539 31.92 31.15 26.02
C SER A 539 32.27 32.38 26.86
N PRO A 540 31.35 32.87 27.70
CA PRO A 540 31.67 32.79 29.11
C PRO A 540 30.51 32.35 30.00
N SER A 541 30.96 31.88 31.15
CA SER A 541 30.25 31.42 32.33
C SER A 541 29.38 32.46 33.03
N SER A 542 28.43 31.91 33.81
CA SER A 542 28.02 32.34 35.16
C SER A 542 27.26 33.66 35.34
N GLY A 543 26.03 33.55 35.84
CA GLY A 543 25.28 34.66 36.43
C GLY A 543 24.02 34.21 37.14
N ARG A 544 24.16 33.78 38.41
CA ARG A 544 23.05 33.58 39.37
C ARG A 544 22.29 34.90 39.61
N ARG A 545 20.95 34.81 39.74
CA ARG A 545 20.03 35.57 40.65
C ARG A 545 18.64 34.93 40.47
N ARG A 546 18.05 34.21 41.46
CA ARG A 546 17.16 34.70 42.56
C ARG A 546 16.21 35.82 42.10
N ALA A 547 14.92 35.87 42.39
CA ALA A 547 13.92 35.01 43.05
C ALA A 547 12.57 35.80 43.00
N VAL A 548 11.45 35.11 43.27
CA VAL A 548 10.16 35.64 43.77
C VAL A 548 9.26 36.41 42.78
N CYS A 549 8.17 35.78 42.31
CA CYS A 549 6.82 35.85 42.88
C CYS A 549 6.01 34.66 42.36
#